data_AF-A0A5M1DV80-F1
#
_entry.id   AF-A0A5M1DV80-F1
#
_cell.length_a   1.000
_cell.length_b   1.000
_cell.length_c   1.000
_cell.angle_alpha   90.00
_cell.angle_beta   90.00
_cell.angle_gamma   90.00
#
_symmetry.space_group_name_H-M   'P 1'
#
loop_
_entity.id
_entity.type
_entity.pdbx_description
1 polymer ?
#
loop_
_entity_poly.entity_id
_entity_poly.type
_entity_poly.pdbx_seq_one_letter_code
_entity_poly.pdbx_strand_id
1 'polypeptide(L)'
;MKKAFSLLELVLVMMILGILISFAGFNLRQDKLSEGARSILNDILYTRNLALMQNSFRANELSHAKREWYKSRWQLYFINSAASNYEQTYTIFLDKNGDGNANLGKLNVNLDREIAVDIVNPTKLMNSGQSGVIHKDDEKASARFNIEKRFGIEKVEFKGACSGTTRIIFDEFGRLYSPLRSAKNPFDKSLAKSSSTCILRLNSKYKKQICIVIDTLSGYAYIPKFDDFNTQFVFLKNKIVECSKI
;
A
#
# COMPACT_ATOMS: atom_id res chain seq x y z
N MET A 1 -52.93 40.96 -18.89
CA MET A 1 -53.18 40.53 -17.49
C MET A 1 -52.01 39.66 -17.06
N LYS A 2 -51.22 40.10 -16.07
CA LYS A 2 -50.16 39.23 -15.51
C LYS A 2 -50.84 38.17 -14.63
N LYS A 3 -50.81 36.90 -15.05
CA LYS A 3 -51.30 35.80 -14.21
C LYS A 3 -50.34 35.67 -13.03
N ALA A 4 -50.84 35.95 -11.82
CA ALA A 4 -50.10 35.74 -10.59
C ALA A 4 -50.23 34.27 -10.17
N PHE A 5 -49.15 33.72 -9.63
CA PHE A 5 -49.11 32.36 -9.12
C PHE A 5 -49.94 32.27 -7.83
N SER A 6 -50.84 31.29 -7.75
CA SER A 6 -51.69 31.09 -6.58
C SER A 6 -50.91 30.51 -5.41
N LEU A 7 -51.30 30.86 -4.19
CA LEU A 7 -50.73 30.28 -2.96
C LEU A 7 -50.97 28.76 -2.89
N LEU A 8 -52.08 28.28 -3.46
CA LEU A 8 -52.38 26.85 -3.58
C LEU A 8 -51.45 26.16 -4.59
N GLU A 9 -51.19 26.81 -5.73
CA GLU A 9 -50.25 26.29 -6.75
C GLU A 9 -48.84 26.18 -6.16
N LEU A 10 -48.42 27.10 -5.30
CA LEU A 10 -47.14 27.05 -4.61
C LEU A 10 -47.01 25.84 -3.69
N VAL A 11 -48.02 25.58 -2.88
CA VAL A 11 -48.02 24.42 -1.97
C VAL A 11 -47.97 23.12 -2.76
N LEU A 12 -48.74 23.03 -3.85
CA LEU A 12 -48.77 21.84 -4.71
C LEU A 12 -47.40 21.59 -5.37
N VAL A 13 -46.76 22.65 -5.89
CA VAL A 13 -45.43 22.56 -6.50
C VAL A 13 -44.37 22.13 -5.48
N MET A 14 -44.39 22.66 -4.26
CA MET A 14 -43.46 22.28 -3.19
C MET A 14 -43.63 20.82 -2.77
N MET A 15 -44.88 20.34 -2.69
CA MET A 15 -45.17 18.93 -2.39
C MET A 15 -44.61 18.01 -3.49
N ILE A 16 -44.85 18.35 -4.76
CA ILE A 16 -44.36 17.57 -5.90
C ILE A 16 -42.82 17.56 -5.94
N LEU A 17 -42.18 18.71 -5.72
CA LEU A 17 -40.71 18.82 -5.64
C LEU A 17 -40.14 17.98 -4.49
N GLY A 18 -40.79 17.96 -3.32
CA GLY A 18 -40.37 17.15 -2.18
C GLY A 18 -40.39 15.65 -2.50
N ILE A 19 -41.44 15.18 -3.17
CA ILE A 19 -41.54 13.77 -3.62
C ILE A 19 -40.43 13.46 -4.64
N LEU A 20 -40.21 14.34 -5.63
CA LEU A 20 -39.18 14.16 -6.65
C LEU A 20 -37.77 14.11 -6.05
N ILE A 21 -37.45 14.99 -5.10
CA ILE A 21 -36.15 15.00 -4.41
C ILE A 21 -35.98 13.74 -3.55
N SER A 22 -37.05 13.23 -2.93
CA SER A 22 -37.00 11.98 -2.15
C SER A 22 -36.65 10.75 -2.99
N PHE A 23 -37.01 10.74 -4.28
CA PHE A 23 -36.63 9.67 -5.22
C PHE A 23 -35.30 9.94 -5.94
N ALA A 24 -34.76 11.15 -5.84
CA ALA A 24 -33.48 11.50 -6.41
C ALA A 24 -32.35 10.83 -5.60
N GLY A 25 -31.94 9.64 -6.02
CA GLY A 25 -30.74 8.98 -5.49
C GLY A 25 -29.49 9.76 -5.89
N PHE A 26 -28.97 10.61 -5.01
CA PHE A 26 -27.67 11.27 -5.19
C PHE A 26 -26.54 10.24 -5.01
N ASN A 27 -26.19 9.53 -6.08
CA ASN A 27 -25.03 8.66 -6.07
C ASN A 27 -23.75 9.46 -6.37
N LEU A 28 -23.30 10.23 -5.38
CA LEU A 28 -22.00 10.87 -5.41
C LEU A 28 -20.93 9.76 -5.40
N ARG A 29 -20.37 9.44 -6.56
CA ARG A 29 -19.22 8.52 -6.66
C ARG A 29 -18.06 9.10 -5.84
N GLN A 30 -17.87 8.58 -4.63
CA GLN A 30 -16.76 8.96 -3.78
C GLN A 30 -15.49 8.26 -4.26
N ASP A 31 -14.51 9.05 -4.68
CA ASP A 31 -13.16 8.55 -4.92
C ASP A 31 -12.47 8.29 -3.59
N LYS A 32 -12.18 7.02 -3.31
CA LYS A 32 -11.56 6.57 -2.06
C LYS A 32 -10.03 6.52 -2.14
N LEU A 33 -9.42 7.13 -3.17
CA LEU A 33 -7.97 7.16 -3.35
C LEU A 33 -7.23 7.75 -2.13
N SER A 34 -7.77 8.80 -1.51
CA SER A 34 -7.18 9.41 -0.30
C SER A 34 -7.24 8.46 0.92
N GLU A 35 -8.36 7.75 1.09
CA GLU A 35 -8.50 6.72 2.14
C GLU A 35 -7.51 5.56 1.90
N GLY A 36 -7.38 5.13 0.64
CA GLY A 36 -6.44 4.09 0.23
C GLY A 36 -4.98 4.50 0.47
N ALA A 37 -4.62 5.73 0.13
CA ALA A 37 -3.29 6.27 0.40
C ALA A 37 -2.98 6.29 1.90
N ARG A 38 -3.94 6.71 2.74
CA ARG A 38 -3.78 6.70 4.21
C ARG A 38 -3.67 5.28 4.77
N SER A 39 -4.47 4.34 4.26
CA SER A 39 -4.37 2.92 4.66
C SER A 39 -2.98 2.37 4.33
N ILE A 40 -2.50 2.57 3.10
CA ILE A 40 -1.18 2.13 2.67
C ILE A 40 -0.08 2.79 3.50
N LEU A 41 -0.19 4.10 3.78
CA LEU A 41 0.75 4.81 4.65
C LEU A 41 0.83 4.17 6.04
N ASN A 42 -0.30 3.89 6.68
CA ASN A 42 -0.33 3.23 8.00
C ASN A 42 0.33 1.85 7.96
N ASP A 43 0.12 1.09 6.88
CA ASP A 43 0.70 -0.23 6.70
C ASP A 43 2.22 -0.18 6.40
N ILE A 44 2.71 0.88 5.73
CA ILE A 44 4.14 1.18 5.61
C ILE A 44 4.75 1.49 6.97
N LEU A 45 4.11 2.36 7.76
CA LEU A 45 4.58 2.73 9.10
C LEU A 45 4.61 1.51 10.03
N TYR A 46 3.58 0.66 9.96
CA TYR A 46 3.54 -0.60 10.70
C TYR A 46 4.67 -1.53 10.30
N THR A 47 4.92 -1.70 9.01
CA THR A 47 6.02 -2.56 8.51
C THR A 47 7.39 -2.04 8.93
N ARG A 48 7.58 -0.72 8.93
CA ARG A 48 8.78 -0.09 9.49
C ARG A 48 8.92 -0.39 10.98
N ASN A 49 7.85 -0.27 11.76
CA ASN A 49 7.88 -0.59 13.19
C ASN A 49 8.22 -2.06 13.46
N LEU A 50 7.67 -2.99 12.66
CA LEU A 50 8.06 -4.39 12.71
C LEU A 50 9.55 -4.59 12.45
N ALA A 51 10.13 -3.86 11.50
CA ALA A 51 11.56 -3.90 11.21
C ALA A 51 12.41 -3.37 12.38
N LEU A 52 12.04 -2.24 12.97
CA LEU A 52 12.75 -1.65 14.12
C LEU A 52 12.72 -2.54 15.36
N MET A 53 11.63 -3.27 15.57
CA MET A 53 11.48 -4.19 16.70
C MET A 53 12.14 -5.55 16.45
N GLN A 54 12.47 -5.86 15.20
CA GLN A 54 13.10 -7.13 14.86
C GLN A 54 14.61 -7.05 15.07
N ASN A 55 15.16 -8.06 15.75
CA ASN A 55 16.58 -8.35 15.65
C ASN A 55 16.85 -9.13 14.35
N SER A 56 17.75 -8.63 13.50
CA SER A 56 18.18 -9.30 12.26
C SER A 56 18.93 -10.61 12.57
N PHE A 57 19.45 -10.76 13.79
CA PHE A 57 20.11 -11.97 14.26
C PHE A 57 19.12 -13.01 14.77
N ARG A 58 19.03 -14.13 14.05
CA ARG A 58 18.38 -15.36 14.54
C ARG A 58 19.42 -16.25 15.19
N ALA A 59 19.04 -16.93 16.27
CA ALA A 59 19.82 -18.07 16.76
C ALA A 59 20.16 -19.00 15.58
N ASN A 60 21.39 -19.50 15.53
CA ASN A 60 21.93 -20.28 14.39
C ASN A 60 21.06 -21.49 14.00
N GLU A 61 20.19 -21.92 14.91
CA GLU A 61 19.28 -23.06 14.83
C GLU A 61 17.98 -22.71 14.09
N LEU A 62 17.57 -21.43 14.14
CA LEU A 62 16.30 -20.90 13.60
C LEU A 62 16.51 -20.06 12.32
N SER A 63 17.77 -19.89 11.91
CA SER A 63 18.15 -19.15 10.70
C SER A 63 18.23 -20.10 9.51
N HIS A 64 17.23 -20.04 8.62
CA HIS A 64 17.28 -20.72 7.31
C HIS A 64 18.37 -20.10 6.41
N ALA A 65 18.67 -18.81 6.60
CA ALA A 65 19.67 -18.06 5.85
C ALA A 65 20.96 -17.82 6.68
N LYS A 66 21.59 -18.86 7.24
CA LYS A 66 22.74 -18.71 8.19
C LYS A 66 23.82 -17.74 7.73
N ARG A 67 24.26 -17.84 6.46
CA ARG A 67 25.31 -16.96 5.87
C ARG A 67 24.76 -15.71 5.19
N GLU A 68 23.44 -15.62 5.02
CA GLU A 68 22.76 -14.55 4.29
C GLU A 68 21.71 -13.85 5.16
N TRP A 69 21.94 -13.80 6.48
CA TRP A 69 21.04 -13.20 7.47
C TRP A 69 20.58 -11.79 7.08
N TYR A 70 21.43 -11.05 6.37
CA TYR A 70 21.14 -9.69 5.91
C TYR A 70 20.02 -9.60 4.87
N LYS A 71 19.66 -10.73 4.22
CA LYS A 71 18.47 -10.81 3.36
C LYS A 71 17.17 -10.92 4.16
N SER A 72 17.26 -11.27 5.44
CA SER A 72 16.07 -11.53 6.26
C SER A 72 15.45 -10.26 6.81
N ARG A 73 14.46 -9.72 6.11
CA ARG A 73 13.89 -8.39 6.41
C ARG A 73 12.39 -8.30 6.18
N TRP A 74 11.77 -7.41 6.96
CA TRP A 74 10.39 -7.03 6.75
C TRP A 74 10.24 -6.25 5.45
N GLN A 75 9.22 -6.63 4.69
CA GLN A 75 8.94 -6.02 3.42
C GLN A 75 7.44 -5.94 3.13
N LEU A 76 7.14 -4.96 2.28
CA LEU A 76 5.83 -4.65 1.75
C LEU A 76 5.90 -4.87 0.24
N TYR A 77 5.20 -5.88 -0.27
CA TYR A 77 5.29 -6.29 -1.66
C TYR A 77 3.97 -6.05 -2.39
N PHE A 78 3.96 -5.08 -3.31
CA PHE A 78 2.82 -4.82 -4.18
C PHE A 78 2.84 -5.77 -5.37
N ILE A 79 1.71 -6.40 -5.64
CA ILE A 79 1.59 -7.40 -6.69
C ILE A 79 0.17 -7.43 -7.28
N ASN A 80 0.11 -7.70 -8.57
CA ASN A 80 -1.07 -8.19 -9.26
C ASN A 80 -0.74 -9.60 -9.80
N SER A 81 -1.52 -10.60 -9.43
CA SER A 81 -1.20 -11.98 -9.78
C SER A 81 -2.45 -12.80 -10.04
N ALA A 82 -2.30 -13.96 -10.68
CA ALA A 82 -3.43 -14.86 -10.92
C ALA A 82 -4.18 -15.22 -9.63
N ALA A 83 -3.48 -15.37 -8.50
CA ALA A 83 -4.09 -15.65 -7.19
C ALA A 83 -4.97 -14.51 -6.64
N SER A 84 -4.82 -13.29 -7.16
CA SER A 84 -5.65 -12.12 -6.84
C SER A 84 -6.55 -11.70 -8.01
N ASN A 85 -6.78 -12.55 -9.01
CA ASN A 85 -7.45 -12.19 -10.27
C ASN A 85 -6.82 -10.99 -11.00
N TYR A 86 -5.49 -10.82 -10.88
CA TYR A 86 -4.74 -9.67 -11.39
C TYR A 86 -5.16 -8.32 -10.80
N GLU A 87 -5.88 -8.32 -9.68
CA GLU A 87 -6.19 -7.11 -8.92
C GLU A 87 -4.93 -6.62 -8.19
N GLN A 88 -4.75 -5.31 -8.08
CA GLN A 88 -3.66 -4.69 -7.35
C GLN A 88 -3.83 -4.91 -5.83
N THR A 89 -2.91 -5.69 -5.27
CA THR A 89 -2.85 -6.04 -3.85
C THR A 89 -1.45 -5.81 -3.29
N TYR A 90 -1.27 -6.04 -2.00
CA TYR A 90 0.07 -6.16 -1.41
C TYR A 90 0.12 -7.15 -0.23
N THR A 91 1.34 -7.57 0.11
CA THR A 91 1.64 -8.50 1.20
C THR A 91 2.66 -7.89 2.15
N ILE A 92 2.44 -8.02 3.47
CA ILE A 92 3.44 -7.66 4.50
C ILE A 92 4.01 -8.95 5.08
N PHE A 93 5.32 -9.14 4.98
CA PHE A 93 5.98 -10.35 5.45
C PHE A 93 7.43 -10.12 5.83
N LEU A 94 7.93 -11.00 6.70
CA LEU A 94 9.34 -11.14 6.99
C LEU A 94 9.90 -12.27 6.13
N ASP A 95 10.75 -11.94 5.17
CA ASP A 95 11.46 -12.94 4.35
C ASP A 95 12.51 -13.63 5.24
N LYS A 96 12.23 -14.83 5.75
CA LYS A 96 13.08 -15.51 6.73
C LYS A 96 14.21 -16.27 6.04
N ASN A 97 13.96 -16.77 4.83
CA ASN A 97 14.89 -17.60 4.08
C ASN A 97 15.69 -16.81 3.03
N GLY A 98 15.36 -15.54 2.78
CA GLY A 98 16.06 -14.65 1.86
C GLY A 98 15.74 -14.91 0.38
N ASP A 99 14.69 -15.68 0.07
CA ASP A 99 14.34 -16.04 -1.30
C ASP A 99 13.57 -14.94 -2.06
N GLY A 100 13.14 -13.89 -1.33
CA GLY A 100 12.41 -12.74 -1.85
C GLY A 100 10.90 -12.92 -1.95
N ASN A 101 10.33 -14.04 -1.51
CA ASN A 101 8.91 -14.36 -1.55
C ASN A 101 8.39 -14.66 -0.15
N ALA A 102 7.07 -14.51 0.00
CA ALA A 102 6.41 -14.80 1.26
C ALA A 102 6.08 -16.29 1.37
N ASN A 103 6.26 -16.86 2.56
CA ASN A 103 5.91 -18.25 2.82
C ASN A 103 4.79 -18.38 3.88
N LEU A 104 3.86 -19.31 3.66
CA LEU A 104 2.80 -19.65 4.64
C LEU A 104 3.28 -20.57 5.77
N GLY A 105 4.48 -21.14 5.63
CA GLY A 105 5.02 -22.17 6.52
C GLY A 105 4.35 -23.53 6.26
N LYS A 106 5.03 -24.41 5.53
CA LYS A 106 4.49 -25.74 5.13
C LYS A 106 4.74 -26.84 6.15
N LEU A 107 5.87 -26.78 6.87
CA LEU A 107 6.30 -27.83 7.80
C LEU A 107 5.99 -27.45 9.25
N ASN A 108 6.47 -26.28 9.69
CA ASN A 108 6.16 -25.75 11.02
C ASN A 108 5.61 -24.34 10.90
N VAL A 109 4.28 -24.17 10.89
CA VAL A 109 3.62 -22.86 10.71
C VAL A 109 4.16 -21.80 11.68
N ASN A 110 4.43 -22.17 12.93
CA ASN A 110 4.93 -21.22 13.94
C ASN A 110 6.36 -20.74 13.68
N LEU A 111 7.17 -21.51 12.96
CA LEU A 111 8.57 -21.20 12.66
C LEU A 111 8.75 -20.62 11.25
N ASP A 112 8.03 -21.20 10.28
CA ASP A 112 8.23 -20.99 8.85
C ASP A 112 7.26 -19.98 8.23
N ARG A 113 6.16 -19.61 8.91
CA ARG A 113 5.25 -18.58 8.39
C ARG A 113 5.94 -17.21 8.39
N GLU A 114 5.84 -16.51 7.27
CA GLU A 114 6.50 -15.23 7.03
C GLU A 114 5.54 -14.06 6.99
N ILE A 115 4.31 -14.29 6.51
CA ILE A 115 3.30 -13.25 6.40
C ILE A 115 2.86 -12.82 7.80
N ALA A 116 2.78 -11.50 8.01
CA ALA A 116 2.30 -10.92 9.26
C ALA A 116 0.84 -11.29 9.51
N VAL A 117 0.47 -11.40 10.78
CA VAL A 117 -0.93 -11.53 11.20
C VAL A 117 -1.59 -10.15 11.12
N ASP A 118 -2.83 -10.09 10.64
CA ASP A 118 -3.56 -8.83 10.55
C ASP A 118 -3.92 -8.33 11.96
N ILE A 119 -3.49 -7.11 12.29
CA ILE A 119 -3.73 -6.47 13.59
C ILE A 119 -5.21 -6.21 13.87
N VAL A 120 -6.04 -6.09 12.82
CA VAL A 120 -7.48 -5.84 12.96
C VAL A 120 -8.26 -7.14 13.10
N ASN A 121 -7.79 -8.21 12.45
CA ASN A 121 -8.41 -9.51 12.51
C ASN A 121 -7.33 -10.61 12.64
N PRO A 122 -7.07 -11.12 13.86
CA PRO A 122 -5.97 -12.05 14.10
C PRO A 122 -6.16 -13.43 13.44
N THR A 123 -7.36 -13.73 12.91
CA THR A 123 -7.59 -14.95 12.10
C THR A 123 -7.09 -14.83 10.67
N LYS A 124 -6.75 -13.62 10.23
CA LYS A 124 -6.31 -13.31 8.88
C LYS A 124 -4.83 -12.93 8.84
N LEU A 125 -4.24 -13.07 7.66
CA LEU A 125 -2.88 -12.65 7.35
C LEU A 125 -2.89 -11.34 6.55
N MET A 126 -1.79 -10.61 6.62
CA MET A 126 -1.59 -9.34 5.94
C MET A 126 -1.32 -9.50 4.43
N ASN A 127 -2.31 -10.02 3.71
CA ASN A 127 -2.25 -10.38 2.30
C ASN A 127 -3.66 -10.46 1.70
N SER A 128 -3.79 -10.31 0.37
CA SER A 128 -5.05 -10.54 -0.38
C SER A 128 -4.87 -11.37 -1.67
N GLY A 129 -4.08 -12.44 -1.61
CA GLY A 129 -3.71 -13.29 -2.73
C GLY A 129 -2.30 -13.01 -3.24
N GLN A 130 -1.49 -14.06 -3.42
CA GLN A 130 -0.17 -13.99 -4.03
C GLN A 130 0.14 -15.34 -4.69
N SER A 131 0.37 -15.33 -6.01
CA SER A 131 0.65 -16.56 -6.78
C SER A 131 1.79 -17.38 -6.17
N GLY A 132 1.59 -18.68 -6.04
CA GLY A 132 2.54 -19.60 -5.42
C GLY A 132 2.56 -19.59 -3.89
N VAL A 133 1.78 -18.71 -3.25
CA VAL A 133 1.76 -18.55 -1.79
C VAL A 133 0.36 -18.81 -1.22
N ILE A 134 -0.62 -17.96 -1.55
CA ILE A 134 -1.98 -18.01 -0.99
C ILE A 134 -2.99 -17.48 -2.01
N HIS A 135 -4.14 -18.13 -2.14
CA HIS A 135 -5.23 -17.68 -3.02
C HIS A 135 -6.10 -16.63 -2.31
N LYS A 136 -6.71 -15.70 -3.05
CA LYS A 136 -7.61 -14.68 -2.47
C LYS A 136 -8.82 -15.25 -1.71
N ASP A 137 -9.25 -16.47 -2.06
CA ASP A 137 -10.41 -17.15 -1.46
C ASP A 137 -10.02 -18.03 -0.27
N ASP A 138 -8.73 -18.07 0.09
CA ASP A 138 -8.26 -18.74 1.29
C ASP A 138 -8.83 -18.06 2.54
N GLU A 139 -9.21 -18.86 3.53
CA GLU A 139 -9.76 -18.38 4.80
C GLU A 139 -8.80 -17.46 5.56
N LYS A 140 -7.49 -17.50 5.30
CA LYS A 140 -6.48 -16.61 5.92
C LYS A 140 -6.26 -15.35 5.11
N ALA A 141 -6.68 -15.28 3.85
CA ALA A 141 -6.56 -14.08 3.03
C ALA A 141 -7.53 -12.98 3.53
N SER A 142 -7.06 -11.73 3.50
CA SER A 142 -7.80 -10.56 3.96
C SER A 142 -8.03 -9.60 2.80
N ALA A 143 -9.30 -9.38 2.45
CA ALA A 143 -9.69 -8.39 1.44
C ALA A 143 -9.18 -6.98 1.77
N ARG A 144 -8.81 -6.71 3.04
CA ARG A 144 -8.18 -5.45 3.49
C ARG A 144 -6.99 -5.06 2.62
N PHE A 145 -6.20 -6.02 2.16
CA PHE A 145 -4.98 -5.76 1.38
C PHE A 145 -5.21 -5.71 -0.14
N ASN A 146 -6.49 -5.79 -0.57
CA ASN A 146 -6.90 -5.55 -1.95
C ASN A 146 -7.24 -4.08 -2.17
N ILE A 147 -6.25 -3.30 -2.61
CA ILE A 147 -6.41 -1.85 -2.74
C ILE A 147 -7.18 -1.45 -3.99
N GLU A 148 -7.23 -2.32 -5.00
CA GLU A 148 -8.05 -2.11 -6.19
C GLU A 148 -9.54 -2.21 -5.86
N LYS A 149 -9.98 -3.31 -5.25
CA LYS A 149 -11.39 -3.48 -4.88
C LYS A 149 -11.86 -2.47 -3.83
N ARG A 150 -11.03 -2.19 -2.82
CA ARG A 150 -11.44 -1.34 -1.69
C ARG A 150 -11.44 0.14 -2.05
N PHE A 151 -10.41 0.58 -2.78
CA PHE A 151 -10.13 2.01 -2.98
C PHE A 151 -10.12 2.42 -4.46
N GLY A 152 -10.22 1.48 -5.39
CA GLY A 152 -10.13 1.76 -6.83
C GLY A 152 -8.71 2.07 -7.29
N ILE A 153 -7.67 1.66 -6.55
CA ILE A 153 -6.26 1.87 -6.91
C ILE A 153 -5.82 0.73 -7.84
N GLU A 154 -5.68 1.02 -9.13
CA GLU A 154 -5.34 0.04 -10.17
C GLU A 154 -3.84 -0.21 -10.29
N LYS A 155 -3.01 0.76 -9.87
CA LYS A 155 -1.56 0.68 -10.05
C LYS A 155 -0.80 1.43 -8.99
N VAL A 156 0.26 0.79 -8.47
CA VAL A 156 1.27 1.41 -7.61
C VAL A 156 2.59 1.48 -8.37
N GLU A 157 3.04 2.70 -8.65
CA GLU A 157 4.30 2.94 -9.36
C GLU A 157 5.38 3.40 -8.40
N PHE A 158 6.52 2.73 -8.44
CA PHE A 158 7.68 3.11 -7.65
C PHE A 158 8.57 4.06 -8.45
N LYS A 159 8.87 5.21 -7.86
CA LYS A 159 9.62 6.31 -8.47
C LYS A 159 10.76 6.76 -7.54
N GLY A 160 11.64 7.60 -8.06
CA GLY A 160 12.82 8.06 -7.31
C GLY A 160 13.78 6.93 -6.99
N ALA A 161 14.24 6.85 -5.74
CA ALA A 161 15.26 5.90 -5.30
C ALA A 161 14.82 4.43 -5.37
N CYS A 162 13.51 4.17 -5.33
CA CYS A 162 12.94 2.82 -5.39
C CYS A 162 12.38 2.47 -6.77
N SER A 163 12.76 3.20 -7.83
CA SER A 163 12.34 2.88 -9.20
C SER A 163 12.79 1.48 -9.62
N GLY A 164 11.96 0.80 -10.44
CA GLY A 164 12.25 -0.54 -10.96
C GLY A 164 11.99 -1.69 -9.98
N THR A 165 11.31 -1.41 -8.86
CA THR A 165 10.84 -2.45 -7.94
C THR A 165 9.34 -2.29 -7.64
N THR A 166 8.81 -3.27 -6.92
CA THR A 166 7.45 -3.33 -6.40
C THR A 166 7.44 -3.61 -4.90
N ARG A 167 8.61 -3.47 -4.25
CA ARG A 167 8.83 -3.83 -2.85
C ARG A 167 9.44 -2.67 -2.09
N ILE A 168 8.99 -2.51 -0.85
CA ILE A 168 9.62 -1.64 0.15
C ILE A 168 10.18 -2.56 1.21
N ILE A 169 11.49 -2.49 1.44
CA ILE A 169 12.18 -3.35 2.41
C ILE A 169 12.84 -2.45 3.44
N PHE A 170 12.61 -2.75 4.71
CA PHE A 170 13.21 -2.04 5.83
C PHE A 170 14.25 -2.89 6.52
N ASP A 171 15.33 -2.26 6.98
CA ASP A 171 16.22 -2.86 7.95
C ASP A 171 15.85 -2.48 9.40
N GLU A 172 16.60 -3.02 10.35
CA GLU A 172 16.42 -2.80 11.79
C GLU A 172 16.64 -1.34 12.24
N PHE A 173 17.11 -0.46 11.34
CA PHE A 173 17.25 0.97 11.58
C PHE A 173 16.22 1.80 10.80
N GLY A 174 15.33 1.15 10.05
CA GLY A 174 14.33 1.80 9.19
C GLY A 174 14.87 2.26 7.83
N ARG A 175 16.10 1.94 7.47
CA ARG A 175 16.67 2.28 6.15
C ARG A 175 16.03 1.44 5.07
N LEU A 176 15.82 2.04 3.89
CA LEU A 176 15.22 1.36 2.74
C LEU A 176 16.24 0.54 1.96
N TYR A 177 15.78 -0.60 1.45
CA TYR A 177 16.52 -1.46 0.54
C TYR A 177 15.66 -1.83 -0.68
N SER A 178 16.35 -2.06 -1.80
CA SER A 178 15.77 -2.71 -2.98
C SER A 178 15.80 -4.24 -2.81
N PRO A 179 15.14 -5.04 -3.68
CA PRO A 179 15.00 -6.48 -3.49
C PRO A 179 16.30 -7.23 -3.16
N LEU A 180 16.28 -7.98 -2.06
CA LEU A 180 17.47 -8.57 -1.43
C LEU A 180 17.85 -9.98 -1.90
N ARG A 181 17.02 -10.64 -2.71
CA ARG A 181 17.27 -12.02 -3.18
C ARG A 181 18.69 -12.21 -3.73
N SER A 182 19.17 -11.24 -4.52
CA SER A 182 20.50 -11.25 -5.15
C SER A 182 21.56 -10.43 -4.40
N ALA A 183 21.26 -9.96 -3.19
CA ALA A 183 22.22 -9.22 -2.37
C ALA A 183 23.39 -10.14 -1.98
N LYS A 184 24.62 -9.63 -2.07
CA LYS A 184 25.85 -10.39 -1.76
C LYS A 184 26.45 -10.07 -0.39
N ASN A 185 26.03 -8.97 0.23
CA ASN A 185 26.52 -8.51 1.53
C ASN A 185 25.47 -7.59 2.20
N PRO A 186 25.63 -7.23 3.49
CA PRO A 186 24.62 -6.47 4.24
C PRO A 186 24.31 -5.05 3.75
N PHE A 187 25.23 -4.44 2.99
CA PHE A 187 25.08 -3.08 2.46
C PHE A 187 24.66 -3.06 0.99
N ASP A 188 24.72 -4.20 0.31
CA ASP A 188 24.23 -4.35 -1.05
C ASP A 188 22.74 -4.01 -1.09
N LYS A 189 22.29 -3.41 -2.20
CA LYS A 189 20.91 -2.99 -2.43
C LYS A 189 20.37 -1.90 -1.49
N SER A 190 21.17 -1.36 -0.58
CA SER A 190 20.78 -0.25 0.30
C SER A 190 20.46 1.00 -0.50
N LEU A 191 19.33 1.64 -0.17
CA LEU A 191 18.90 2.91 -0.76
C LEU A 191 19.24 4.11 0.13
N ALA A 192 19.80 3.88 1.32
CA ALA A 192 20.04 4.91 2.34
C ALA A 192 20.99 6.04 1.89
N LYS A 193 21.90 5.75 0.95
CA LYS A 193 22.83 6.74 0.36
C LYS A 193 22.29 7.40 -0.91
N SER A 194 21.06 7.09 -1.31
CA SER A 194 20.44 7.72 -2.48
C SER A 194 20.22 9.21 -2.23
N SER A 195 20.54 10.05 -3.22
CA SER A 195 20.26 11.49 -3.19
C SER A 195 18.80 11.85 -3.48
N SER A 196 17.93 10.84 -3.58
CA SER A 196 16.50 10.98 -3.85
C SER A 196 15.69 10.20 -2.84
N THR A 197 14.46 10.64 -2.55
CA THR A 197 13.47 9.86 -1.81
C THR A 197 12.92 8.70 -2.64
N CYS A 198 12.35 7.71 -1.98
CA CYS A 198 11.47 6.73 -2.60
C CYS A 198 10.05 7.31 -2.68
N ILE A 199 9.37 7.12 -3.81
CA ILE A 199 8.04 7.69 -4.02
C ILE A 199 7.13 6.60 -4.57
N LEU A 200 6.00 6.36 -3.92
CA LEU A 200 4.93 5.50 -4.42
C LEU A 200 3.85 6.38 -5.04
N ARG A 201 3.62 6.26 -6.33
CA ARG A 201 2.50 6.91 -7.00
C ARG A 201 1.35 5.93 -7.17
N LEU A 202 0.24 6.24 -6.51
CA LEU A 202 -1.00 5.48 -6.57
C LEU A 202 -1.86 6.05 -7.69
N ASN A 203 -2.27 5.21 -8.64
CA ASN A 203 -3.17 5.59 -9.72
C ASN A 203 -4.54 4.96 -9.50
N SER A 204 -5.58 5.79 -9.52
CA SER A 204 -6.97 5.31 -9.44
C SER A 204 -7.56 5.03 -10.83
N LYS A 205 -8.61 4.22 -10.85
CA LYS A 205 -9.48 4.01 -12.03
C LYS A 205 -10.08 5.30 -12.60
N TYR A 206 -10.17 6.35 -11.78
CA TYR A 206 -10.68 7.68 -12.15
C TYR A 206 -9.58 8.61 -12.69
N LYS A 207 -8.38 8.08 -12.98
CA LYS A 207 -7.21 8.83 -13.49
C LYS A 207 -6.70 9.92 -12.53
N LYS A 208 -7.10 9.85 -11.26
CA LYS A 208 -6.53 10.64 -10.17
C LYS A 208 -5.32 9.94 -9.58
N GLN A 209 -4.39 10.71 -9.06
CA GLN A 209 -3.09 10.25 -8.57
C GLN A 209 -2.79 10.84 -7.19
N ILE A 210 -2.17 10.04 -6.33
CA ILE A 210 -1.62 10.47 -5.04
C ILE A 210 -0.25 9.84 -4.84
N CYS A 211 0.72 10.62 -4.39
CA CYS A 211 2.04 10.14 -4.02
C CYS A 211 2.17 9.96 -2.50
N ILE A 212 2.89 8.91 -2.10
CA ILE A 212 3.44 8.70 -0.77
C ILE A 212 4.95 8.80 -0.89
N VAL A 213 5.57 9.65 -0.07
CA VAL A 213 7.02 9.86 -0.05
C VAL A 213 7.61 9.10 1.13
N ILE A 214 8.74 8.42 0.91
CA ILE A 214 9.47 7.68 1.91
C ILE A 214 10.93 8.10 1.87
N ASP A 215 11.43 8.62 2.99
CA ASP A 215 12.83 8.94 3.17
C ASP A 215 13.65 7.64 3.23
N THR A 216 14.71 7.54 2.42
CA THR A 216 15.45 6.28 2.27
C THR A 216 16.37 5.97 3.44
N LEU A 217 16.77 6.99 4.20
CA LEU A 217 17.69 6.84 5.33
C LEU A 217 16.96 6.53 6.63
N SER A 218 15.83 7.18 6.91
CA SER A 218 15.07 7.00 8.15
C SER A 218 13.87 6.07 8.00
N GLY A 219 13.39 5.86 6.77
CA GLY A 219 12.13 5.18 6.49
C GLY A 219 10.89 5.99 6.83
N TYR A 220 11.05 7.27 7.20
CA TYR A 220 9.91 8.15 7.47
C TYR A 220 9.05 8.29 6.21
N ALA A 221 7.77 7.95 6.33
CA ALA A 221 6.81 7.97 5.25
C ALA A 221 5.71 8.99 5.52
N TYR A 222 5.27 9.70 4.50
CA TYR A 222 4.17 10.66 4.60
C TYR A 222 3.48 10.88 3.25
N ILE A 223 2.26 11.40 3.28
CA ILE A 223 1.56 11.94 2.10
C ILE A 223 1.86 13.44 2.05
N PRO A 224 2.57 13.94 1.03
CA PRO A 224 2.81 15.37 0.86
C PRO A 224 1.50 16.16 0.84
N LYS A 225 1.54 17.41 1.31
CA LYS A 225 0.39 18.30 1.24
C LYS A 225 -0.01 18.53 -0.21
N PHE A 226 -1.31 18.66 -0.41
CA PHE A 226 -1.89 19.09 -1.67
C PHE A 226 -1.76 20.61 -1.76
N ASP A 227 -1.33 21.10 -2.92
CA ASP A 227 -1.30 22.54 -3.22
C ASP A 227 -2.71 23.02 -3.61
N ASP A 228 -3.44 22.19 -4.36
CA ASP A 228 -4.87 22.32 -4.65
C ASP A 228 -5.58 20.95 -4.57
N PHE A 229 -6.88 20.88 -4.88
CA PHE A 229 -7.65 19.64 -4.79
C PHE A 229 -7.12 18.44 -5.60
N ASN A 230 -6.26 18.66 -6.61
CA ASN A 230 -5.76 17.64 -7.51
C ASN A 230 -4.23 17.60 -7.62
N THR A 231 -3.53 18.66 -7.22
CA THR A 231 -2.08 18.75 -7.39
C THR A 231 -1.33 18.50 -6.09
N GLN A 232 -0.28 17.70 -6.21
CA GLN A 232 0.63 17.38 -5.12
C GLN A 232 2.05 17.49 -5.67
N PHE A 233 2.91 18.22 -4.96
CA PHE A 233 4.31 18.36 -5.31
C PHE A 233 5.19 17.48 -4.43
N VAL A 234 6.24 16.92 -5.01
CA VAL A 234 7.22 16.11 -4.31
C VAL A 234 8.63 16.53 -4.70
N PHE A 235 9.58 16.26 -3.81
CA PHE A 235 10.99 16.50 -4.06
C PHE A 235 11.63 15.27 -4.69
N LEU A 236 12.20 15.43 -5.89
CA LEU A 236 12.84 14.37 -6.66
C LEU A 236 14.16 14.88 -7.22
N LYS A 237 15.29 14.26 -6.85
CA LYS A 237 16.64 14.61 -7.33
C LYS A 237 16.92 16.13 -7.27
N ASN A 238 16.70 16.74 -6.11
CA ASN A 238 16.89 18.18 -5.88
C ASN A 238 15.96 19.12 -6.65
N LYS A 239 14.83 18.63 -7.19
CA LYS A 239 13.82 19.43 -7.87
C LYS A 239 12.44 19.16 -7.30
N ILE A 240 11.60 20.19 -7.26
CA ILE A 240 10.17 20.05 -6.95
C ILE A 240 9.46 19.67 -8.26
N VAL A 241 8.74 18.54 -8.24
CA VAL A 241 8.02 18.01 -9.40
C VAL A 241 6.61 17.64 -8.98
N GLU A 242 5.63 17.89 -9.85
CA GLU A 242 4.25 17.46 -9.64
C GLU A 242 4.16 15.93 -9.68
N CYS A 243 3.49 15.32 -8.70
CA CYS A 243 3.33 13.86 -8.56
C CYS A 243 2.86 13.18 -9.86
N SER A 244 1.94 13.83 -10.58
CA SER A 244 1.37 13.34 -11.83
C SER A 244 2.38 13.23 -12.98
N LYS A 245 3.48 14.01 -12.93
CA LYS A 245 4.47 14.16 -14.01
C LYS A 245 5.77 13.37 -13.80
N ILE A 246 5.84 12.56 -12.74
CA ILE A 246 7.04 11.75 -12.37
C ILE A 246 7.14 10.46 -13.18
#